data_AF-A0A176ZCD5-F1
#
_entry.id   AF-A0A176ZCD5-F1
#
_cell.length_a   1.000
_cell.length_b   1.000
_cell.length_c   1.000
_cell.angle_alpha   90.00
_cell.angle_beta   90.00
_cell.angle_gamma   90.00
#
_symmetry.space_group_name_H-M   'P 1'
#
loop_
_entity.id
_entity.type
_entity.pdbx_description
1 polymer ?
#
loop_
_entity_poly.entity_id
_entity_poly.type
_entity_poly.pdbx_seq_one_letter_code
_entity_poly.pdbx_strand_id
1 'polypeptide(L)' 'MRYSCHFLHEASDERRTIIAALTLAECLSVDSLRKHKGATTADTVAAAYALRHAYAELPKGFLHVSPPELIMGA' A
#
# COMPACT_ATOMS: atom_id res chain seq x y z
N MET A 1 -5.75 1.39 -8.58
CA MET A 1 -4.84 2.36 -7.92
C MET A 1 -3.52 1.66 -7.63
N ARG A 2 -2.37 2.36 -7.67
CA ARG A 2 -1.05 1.76 -7.38
C ARG A 2 -0.36 2.55 -6.27
N TYR A 3 0.31 1.84 -5.36
CA TYR A 3 1.01 2.43 -4.23
C TYR A 3 2.46 1.95 -4.20
N SER A 4 3.36 2.86 -3.87
CA SER A 4 4.75 2.54 -3.54
C SER A 4 4.84 2.24 -2.04
N CYS A 5 5.34 1.04 -1.71
CA CYS A 5 5.55 0.60 -0.33
C CYS A 5 7.06 0.37 -0.13
N HIS A 6 7.65 1.03 0.86
CA HIS A 6 9.10 0.97 1.12
C HIS A 6 9.41 0.14 2.35
N PHE A 7 10.39 -0.74 2.22
CA PHE A 7 10.78 -1.71 3.23
C PHE A 7 12.29 -1.74 3.45
N LEU A 8 12.69 -2.08 4.67
CA LEU A 8 14.07 -2.26 5.10
C LEU A 8 14.21 -3.60 5.82
N HIS A 9 15.25 -4.35 5.47
CA HIS A 9 15.66 -5.53 6.21
C HIS A 9 16.72 -5.13 7.24
N GLU A 10 16.37 -5.15 8.51
CA GLU A 10 17.21 -4.60 9.59
C GLU A 10 18.59 -5.25 9.69
N ALA A 11 18.69 -6.56 9.46
CA ALA A 11 19.95 -7.29 9.62
C ALA A 11 20.95 -7.12 8.46
N SER A 12 20.47 -6.76 7.26
CA SER A 12 21.33 -6.64 6.06
C SER A 12 21.35 -5.22 5.47
N ASP A 13 20.58 -4.29 6.05
CA ASP A 13 20.30 -2.96 5.50
C ASP A 13 19.73 -2.99 4.06
N GLU A 14 19.18 -4.14 3.64
CA GLU A 14 18.61 -4.29 2.30
C GLU A 14 17.31 -3.50 2.20
N ARG A 15 17.24 -2.60 1.22
CA ARG A 15 16.05 -1.81 0.93
C ARG A 15 15.29 -2.41 -0.24
N ARG A 16 13.97 -2.52 -0.08
CA ARG A 16 13.06 -2.93 -1.15
C ARG A 16 11.90 -1.99 -1.28
N THR A 17 11.50 -1.74 -2.52
CA THR A 17 10.29 -1.00 -2.84
C THR A 17 9.38 -1.92 -3.63
N ILE A 18 8.15 -2.09 -3.16
CA ILE A 18 7.12 -2.90 -3.84
C ILE A 18 6.04 -1.96 -4.35
N ILE A 19 5.66 -2.13 -5.61
CA ILE A 19 4.57 -1.38 -6.24
C ILE A 19 3.30 -2.22 -6.16
N ALA A 20 2.51 -1.99 -5.12
CA ALA A 20 1.28 -2.72 -4.87
C ALA A 20 0.12 -2.13 -5.70
N ALA A 21 -0.49 -2.96 -6.55
CA ALA A 21 -1.70 -2.61 -7.28
C ALA A 21 -2.94 -3.12 -6.53
N LEU A 22 -3.88 -2.22 -6.25
CA LEU A 22 -5.19 -2.62 -5.74
C LEU A 22 -5.98 -3.30 -6.86
N THR A 23 -6.68 -4.36 -6.50
CA THR A 23 -7.64 -5.05 -7.37
C THR A 23 -8.83 -4.13 -7.72
N LEU A 24 -9.60 -4.50 -8.74
CA LEU A 24 -10.80 -3.75 -9.13
C LEU A 24 -11.81 -3.67 -7.96
N ALA A 25 -12.04 -4.78 -7.25
CA ALA A 25 -12.97 -4.81 -6.13
C ALA A 25 -12.53 -3.90 -4.96
N GLU A 26 -11.23 -3.87 -4.67
CA GLU A 26 -10.67 -2.97 -3.65
C GLU A 26 -10.76 -1.51 -4.07
N CYS A 27 -10.53 -1.19 -5.35
CA CYS A 27 -10.73 0.17 -5.86
C CYS A 27 -12.19 0.62 -5.69
N LEU A 28 -13.16 -0.22 -6.05
CA LEU A 28 -14.59 0.07 -5.86
C LEU A 28 -14.96 0.25 -4.39
N SER A 29 -14.35 -0.54 -3.50
CA SER A 29 -14.52 -0.41 -2.04
C SER A 29 -14.01 0.95 -1.54
N VAL A 30 -12.81 1.36 -1.97
CA VAL A 30 -12.20 2.66 -1.62
C VAL A 30 -13.07 3.81 -2.14
N ASP A 31 -13.57 3.73 -3.37
CA ASP A 31 -14.44 4.77 -3.95
C ASP A 31 -15.76 4.88 -3.18
N SER A 32 -16.33 3.76 -2.76
CA SER A 32 -17.53 3.73 -1.90
C SER A 32 -17.26 4.37 -0.54
N LEU A 33 -16.15 4.01 0.11
CA LEU A 33 -15.74 4.61 1.39
C LEU A 33 -15.52 6.12 1.26
N ARG A 34 -14.94 6.58 0.14
CA ARG A 34 -14.73 8.01 -0.09
C ARG A 34 -16.05 8.76 -0.15
N LYS A 35 -17.08 8.19 -0.77
CA LYS A 35 -18.43 8.78 -0.86
C LYS A 35 -19.18 8.79 0.49
N HIS A 36 -19.03 7.75 1.30
CA HIS A 36 -19.88 7.55 2.48
C HIS A 36 -19.21 7.85 3.83
N LYS A 37 -17.88 7.75 3.90
CA LYS A 37 -17.07 7.88 5.13
C LYS A 37 -16.03 9.00 5.04
N GLY A 38 -15.77 9.51 3.84
CA GLY A 38 -14.84 10.60 3.59
C GLY A 38 -13.47 10.13 3.13
N ALA A 39 -12.64 11.10 2.69
CA ALA A 39 -11.34 10.85 2.09
C ALA A 39 -10.36 10.14 3.04
N THR A 40 -10.24 10.61 4.29
CA THR A 40 -9.29 10.06 5.27
C THR A 40 -9.49 8.56 5.51
N THR A 41 -10.74 8.10 5.66
CA THR A 41 -11.03 6.68 5.84
C THR A 41 -10.73 5.89 4.57
N ALA A 42 -11.11 6.42 3.40
CA ALA A 42 -10.84 5.77 2.12
C ALA A 42 -9.34 5.60 1.87
N ASP A 43 -8.54 6.64 2.13
CA ASP A 43 -7.10 6.64 1.91
C ASP A 43 -6.39 5.70 2.89
N THR A 44 -6.84 5.66 4.15
CA THR A 44 -6.33 4.70 5.16
C THR A 44 -6.58 3.26 4.72
N VAL A 45 -7.79 2.96 4.23
CA VAL A 45 -8.15 1.62 3.75
C VAL A 45 -7.38 1.26 2.48
N ALA A 46 -7.19 2.21 1.58
CA ALA A 46 -6.41 1.99 0.36
C ALA A 46 -4.94 1.67 0.67
N ALA A 47 -4.33 2.40 1.61
CA ALA A 47 -2.98 2.14 2.11
C ALA A 47 -2.89 0.76 2.78
N ALA A 48 -3.90 0.35 3.56
CA ALA A 48 -3.95 -0.97 4.18
C ALA A 48 -4.02 -2.11 3.13
N TYR A 49 -4.82 -1.94 2.07
CA TYR A 49 -4.84 -2.91 0.95
C TYR A 49 -3.47 -2.99 0.27
N ALA A 50 -2.85 -1.84 -0.01
CA ALA A 50 -1.53 -1.78 -0.63
C ALA A 50 -0.46 -2.50 0.20
N LEU A 51 -0.41 -2.26 1.51
CA LEU A 51 0.51 -2.95 2.42
C LEU A 51 0.25 -4.46 2.43
N ARG A 52 -1.01 -4.88 2.47
CA ARG A 52 -1.37 -6.31 2.45
C ARG A 52 -0.82 -7.01 1.21
N HIS A 53 -0.96 -6.40 0.03
CA HIS A 53 -0.39 -6.93 -1.21
C HIS A 53 1.14 -6.93 -1.17
N ALA A 54 1.76 -5.83 -0.74
CA ALA A 54 3.21 -5.74 -0.65
C ALA A 54 3.81 -6.80 0.28
N TYR A 55 3.24 -6.99 1.47
CA TYR A 55 3.70 -8.01 2.43
C TYR A 55 3.59 -9.44 1.91
N ALA A 56 2.68 -9.72 0.97
CA ALA A 56 2.58 -11.03 0.34
C ALA A 56 3.76 -11.34 -0.60
N GLU A 57 4.41 -10.31 -1.14
CA GLU A 57 5.57 -10.42 -2.03
C GLU A 57 6.92 -10.36 -1.30
N LEU A 58 6.91 -9.96 -0.02
CA LEU A 58 8.12 -9.74 0.75
C LEU A 58 8.57 -10.99 1.52
N PRO A 59 9.86 -11.35 1.45
CA PRO A 59 10.45 -12.31 2.37
C PRO A 59 10.29 -11.86 3.83
N LYS A 60 10.36 -12.82 4.75
CA LYS A 60 10.40 -12.52 6.19
C LYS A 60 11.61 -11.63 6.52
N GLY A 61 11.46 -10.76 7.51
CA GLY A 61 12.53 -9.91 8.02
C GLY A 61 12.53 -8.46 7.50
N PHE A 62 11.66 -8.14 6.54
CA PHE A 62 11.49 -6.77 6.06
C PHE A 62 10.42 -6.02 6.88
N LEU A 63 10.77 -4.81 7.32
CA LEU A 63 9.89 -3.89 8.01
C LEU A 63 9.52 -2.74 7.08
N HIS A 64 8.26 -2.28 7.12
CA HIS A 64 7.89 -1.08 6.39
C HIS A 64 8.51 0.14 7.08
N VAL A 65 9.03 1.10 6.31
CA VAL A 65 9.73 2.27 6.85
C VAL A 65 9.02 3.59 6.60
N SER A 66 8.03 3.60 5.72
CA SER A 66 7.21 4.78 5.44
C SER A 66 5.77 4.39 5.12
N PRO A 67 4.81 5.32 5.26
CA PRO A 67 3.46 5.12 4.74
C PRO A 67 3.47 4.83 3.23
N PRO A 68 2.51 4.03 2.72
CA PRO A 68 2.35 3.83 1.29
C PRO A 68 2.04 5.13 0.56
N GLU A 69 2.72 5.37 -0.55
CA GLU A 69 2.53 6.56 -1.37
C GLU A 69 1.74 6.23 -2.63
N LEU A 70 0.66 6.96 -2.88
CA LEU A 70 -0.12 6.78 -4.10
C LEU A 70 0.71 7.23 -5.31
N ILE A 71 0.91 6.31 -6.25
CA ILE A 71 1.57 6.62 -7.52
C ILE A 71 0.50 7.23 -8.44
N MET A 72 0.51 8.56 -8.54
CA MET A 72 -0.28 9.24 -9.57
C MET A 72 0.36 8.93 -10.93
N GLY A 73 -0.37 8.21 -11.78
CA GLY A 73 0.10 7.95 -13.15
C GLY A 73 0.24 9.27 -13.90
N ALA A 74 1.37 9.42 -14.60
CA ALA A 74 1.55 10.41 -15.67
C ALA A 74 0.58 10.13 -16.84
#